data_AF-A0A7C9D2N6-F1
#
_entry.id   AF-A0A7C9D2N6-F1
#
_cell.length_a   1.000
_cell.length_b   1.000
_cell.length_c   1.000
_cell.angle_alpha   90.00
_cell.angle_beta   90.00
_cell.angle_gamma   90.00
#
_symmetry.space_group_name_H-M   'P 1'
#
loop_
_entity.id
_entity.type
_entity.pdbx_description
1 polymer ?
#
loop_
_entity_poly.entity_id
_entity_poly.type
_entity_poly.pdbx_seq_one_letter_code
_entity_poly.pdbx_strand_id
1 'polypeptide(L)'
;PLCPTVEMMKLREFNGSLRIMMDEEEDQKEIGRKNDSGRLTLGPKMRALDTDDVGYLKSLPQGALQCVTQMKILFDHKVKYLSESAEVFRRCSSSLRTLTVV
;
A
#
# COMPACT_ATOMS: atom_id res chain seq x y z
N PRO A 1 18.46 9.49 -12.51
CA PRO A 1 17.03 9.56 -12.90
C PRO A 1 16.14 9.28 -11.69
N LEU A 2 15.36 10.27 -11.24
CA LEU A 2 14.40 10.08 -10.15
C LEU A 2 13.33 9.09 -10.62
N CYS A 3 13.18 7.96 -9.93
CA CYS A 3 12.17 6.97 -10.25
C CYS A 3 10.78 7.64 -10.26
N PRO A 4 9.99 7.50 -11.34
CA PRO A 4 8.67 8.10 -11.42
C PRO A 4 7.81 7.59 -10.27
N THR A 5 7.11 8.51 -9.62
CA THR A 5 6.19 8.16 -8.53
C THR A 5 5.03 7.36 -9.10
N VAL A 6 4.80 6.15 -8.58
CA VAL A 6 3.61 5.36 -8.92
C VAL A 6 2.40 5.97 -8.23
N GLU A 7 1.55 6.66 -8.99
CA GLU A 7 0.32 7.28 -8.47
C GLU A 7 -0.86 6.30 -8.45
N MET A 8 -0.94 5.42 -9.45
CA MET A 8 -1.99 4.41 -9.59
C MET A 8 -1.37 3.02 -9.79
N MET A 9 -1.84 2.04 -9.02
CA MET A 9 -1.47 0.64 -9.15
C MET A 9 -2.72 -0.19 -9.47
N LYS A 10 -2.61 -1.06 -10.48
CA LYS A 10 -3.67 -2.02 -10.83
C LYS A 10 -3.09 -3.43 -10.73
N LEU A 11 -3.61 -4.23 -9.82
CA LEU A 11 -3.23 -5.62 -9.59
C LEU A 11 -4.43 -6.51 -9.92
N ARG A 12 -4.52 -6.96 -11.16
CA ARG A 12 -5.62 -7.79 -11.65
C ARG A 12 -5.07 -9.11 -12.17
N GLU A 13 -5.94 -10.12 -12.27
CA GLU A 13 -5.67 -11.42 -12.87
C GLU A 13 -4.47 -12.12 -12.23
N PHE A 14 -4.43 -12.11 -10.90
CA PHE A 14 -3.54 -12.96 -10.12
C PHE A 14 -2.04 -12.73 -10.44
N ASN A 15 -1.54 -11.59 -9.96
CA ASN A 15 -0.12 -11.33 -9.80
C ASN A 15 0.57 -12.25 -8.76
N GLY A 16 0.05 -13.47 -8.53
CA GLY A 16 0.59 -14.42 -7.54
C GLY A 16 2.02 -14.87 -7.84
N SER A 17 2.49 -14.69 -9.08
CA SER A 17 3.89 -14.90 -9.47
C SER A 17 4.79 -13.69 -9.21
N LEU A 18 4.22 -12.50 -8.90
CA LEU A 18 5.01 -11.31 -8.61
C LEU A 18 5.53 -11.35 -7.17
N ARG A 19 6.86 -11.44 -7.04
CA ARG A 19 7.56 -11.24 -5.77
C ARG A 19 8.01 -9.79 -5.67
N ILE A 20 7.70 -9.16 -4.55
CA ILE A 20 8.22 -7.83 -4.22
C ILE A 20 9.70 -8.03 -3.86
N MET A 21 10.61 -7.48 -4.67
CA MET A 21 12.04 -7.41 -4.31
C MET A 21 12.28 -6.06 -3.65
N MET A 22 12.83 -6.08 -2.43
CA MET A 22 13.24 -4.87 -1.72
C MET A 22 14.76 -4.78 -1.76
N ASP A 23 15.27 -3.58 -2.00
CA ASP A 23 16.67 -3.26 -1.68
C ASP A 23 16.75 -3.01 -0.17
N GLU A 24 17.59 -3.75 0.54
CA GLU A 24 17.69 -3.78 2.02
C GLU A 24 18.31 -2.50 2.64
N GLU A 25 18.22 -1.33 1.98
CA GLU A 25 19.03 -0.15 2.35
C GLU A 25 18.36 0.90 3.26
N GLU A 26 17.17 0.67 3.84
CA GLU A 26 16.52 1.67 4.74
C GLU A 26 16.52 1.33 6.25
N ASP A 27 17.27 0.32 6.69
CA ASP A 27 17.51 0.07 8.13
C ASP A 27 18.92 0.50 8.54
N GLN A 28 19.19 1.81 8.58
CA GLN A 28 20.26 2.38 9.43
C GLN A 28 20.22 3.92 9.49
N LYS A 29 19.55 4.47 10.52
CA LYS A 29 20.08 5.55 11.41
C LYS A 29 19.00 5.98 12.41
N GLU A 30 18.89 5.25 13.52
CA GLU A 30 18.48 5.85 14.79
C GLU A 30 19.70 6.50 15.45
N ILE A 31 19.94 7.80 15.22
CA ILE A 31 20.70 8.61 16.17
C ILE A 31 20.12 10.02 16.20
N GLY A 32 19.57 10.41 17.36
CA GLY A 32 19.60 11.80 17.82
C GLY A 32 18.32 12.63 17.65
N ARG A 33 17.71 12.95 18.80
CA ARG A 33 16.70 13.99 19.01
C ARG A 33 16.90 15.25 18.14
N LYS A 34 15.85 15.65 17.42
CA LYS A 34 15.40 17.05 17.29
C LYS A 34 13.95 17.07 16.82
N ASN A 35 13.13 17.88 17.50
CA ASN A 35 11.78 18.21 17.08
C ASN A 35 11.84 18.82 15.68
N ASP A 36 11.32 18.13 14.68
CA ASP A 36 10.89 18.80 13.47
C ASP A 36 9.62 18.14 12.92
N SER A 37 8.64 18.99 12.71
CA SER A 37 7.33 18.64 12.20
C SER A 37 7.48 18.37 10.71
N GLY A 38 7.23 17.12 10.29
CA GLY A 38 7.18 16.78 8.87
C GLY A 38 8.27 15.80 8.45
N ARG A 39 8.10 14.54 8.81
CA ARG A 39 8.71 13.43 8.08
C ARG A 39 8.09 13.44 6.68
N LEU A 40 8.67 14.20 5.75
CA LEU A 40 8.33 14.16 4.34
C LEU A 40 8.69 12.76 3.85
N THR A 41 7.69 11.89 3.78
CA THR A 41 7.76 10.62 3.05
C THR A 41 8.10 10.97 1.60
N LEU A 42 9.38 10.83 1.27
CA LEU A 42 9.98 11.01 -0.06
C LEU A 42 9.90 9.74 -0.92
N GLY A 43 9.14 8.74 -0.47
CA GLY A 43 8.83 7.55 -1.26
C GLY A 43 7.67 7.78 -2.23
N PRO A 44 7.59 6.99 -3.31
CA PRO A 44 6.46 7.03 -4.24
C PRO A 44 5.11 6.89 -3.51
N LYS A 45 4.24 7.89 -3.66
CA LYS A 45 2.95 7.98 -2.97
C LYS A 45 1.84 7.41 -3.85
N MET A 46 1.62 6.10 -3.73
CA MET A 46 0.44 5.47 -4.33
C MET A 46 -0.84 6.12 -3.79
N ARG A 47 -1.69 6.61 -4.70
CA ARG A 47 -2.95 7.31 -4.40
C ARG A 47 -4.18 6.48 -4.70
N ALA A 48 -4.11 5.66 -5.74
CA ALA A 48 -5.19 4.80 -6.21
C ALA A 48 -4.71 3.36 -6.36
N LEU A 49 -5.51 2.41 -5.86
CA LEU A 49 -5.24 0.98 -5.92
C LEU A 49 -6.48 0.24 -6.40
N ASP A 50 -6.36 -0.46 -7.53
CA ASP A 50 -7.33 -1.45 -7.98
C ASP A 50 -6.76 -2.85 -7.74
N THR A 51 -7.51 -3.74 -7.09
CA THR A 51 -7.09 -5.14 -6.94
C THR A 51 -8.23 -6.14 -6.96
N ASP A 52 -7.94 -7.36 -7.40
CA ASP A 52 -8.78 -8.56 -7.25
C ASP A 52 -8.22 -9.59 -6.24
N ASP A 53 -7.14 -9.24 -5.52
CA ASP A 53 -6.53 -10.06 -4.47
C ASP A 53 -6.10 -9.15 -3.30
N VAL A 54 -7.03 -8.90 -2.38
CA VAL A 54 -6.77 -8.09 -1.19
C VAL A 54 -5.78 -8.79 -0.26
N GLY A 55 -5.69 -10.12 -0.32
CA GLY A 55 -4.72 -10.92 0.41
C GLY A 55 -3.28 -10.55 0.04
N TYR A 56 -3.02 -10.32 -1.25
CA TYR A 56 -1.71 -9.87 -1.73
C TYR A 56 -1.27 -8.54 -1.11
N LEU A 57 -2.20 -7.64 -0.78
CA LEU A 57 -1.87 -6.34 -0.17
C LEU A 57 -1.21 -6.46 1.21
N LYS A 58 -1.41 -7.59 1.91
CA LYS A 58 -0.70 -7.89 3.16
C LYS A 58 0.80 -8.04 2.94
N SER A 59 1.23 -8.50 1.75
CA SER A 59 2.65 -8.64 1.40
C SER A 59 3.35 -7.31 1.12
N LEU A 60 2.59 -6.22 0.92
CA LEU A 60 3.18 -4.90 0.66
C LEU A 60 3.87 -4.35 1.93
N PRO A 61 4.98 -3.59 1.79
CA PRO A 61 5.66 -2.94 2.90
C PRO A 61 4.75 -2.01 3.70
N GLN A 62 4.94 -1.89 5.02
CA GLN A 62 4.01 -1.22 5.93
C GLN A 62 3.57 0.18 5.46
N GLY A 63 4.50 0.99 4.92
CA GLY A 63 4.22 2.34 4.41
C GLY A 63 3.57 2.43 3.02
N ALA A 64 3.51 1.34 2.26
CA ALA A 64 3.03 1.34 0.87
C ALA A 64 1.58 1.83 0.72
N LEU A 65 0.74 1.59 1.74
CA LEU A 65 -0.68 1.94 1.73
C LEU A 65 -0.98 3.26 2.45
N GLN A 66 0.02 3.91 3.06
CA GLN A 66 -0.21 5.08 3.92
C GLN A 66 -0.84 6.26 3.18
N CYS A 67 -0.60 6.40 1.88
CA CYS A 67 -1.08 7.52 1.07
C CYS A 67 -2.26 7.19 0.15
N VAL A 68 -2.79 5.96 0.23
CA VAL A 68 -3.87 5.48 -0.63
C VAL A 68 -5.17 6.18 -0.27
N THR A 69 -5.68 6.97 -1.21
CA THR A 69 -6.94 7.70 -1.05
C THR A 69 -8.13 6.99 -1.68
N GLN A 70 -7.89 6.14 -2.68
CA GLN A 70 -8.91 5.40 -3.41
C GLN A 70 -8.51 3.94 -3.50
N MET A 71 -9.41 3.05 -3.07
CA MET A 71 -9.23 1.60 -3.18
C MET A 71 -10.44 0.98 -3.84
N LYS A 72 -10.19 0.18 -4.88
CA LYS A 72 -11.22 -0.58 -5.58
C LYS A 72 -10.88 -2.06 -5.53
N ILE A 73 -11.76 -2.83 -4.90
CA ILE A 73 -11.68 -4.28 -4.79
C ILE A 73 -12.68 -4.85 -5.81
N LEU A 74 -12.19 -5.67 -6.73
CA LEU A 74 -12.95 -6.20 -7.86
C LEU A 74 -12.97 -7.73 -7.80
N PHE A 75 -14.13 -8.35 -7.66
CA PHE A 75 -14.30 -9.79 -7.84
C PHE A 75 -13.27 -10.66 -7.10
N ASP A 76 -12.89 -10.26 -5.88
CA ASP A 76 -11.97 -11.04 -5.06
C ASP A 76 -12.69 -12.33 -4.61
N HIS A 77 -12.48 -13.39 -5.38
CA HIS A 77 -13.11 -14.69 -5.19
C HIS A 77 -12.53 -15.46 -3.99
N LYS A 78 -11.42 -14.99 -3.40
CA LYS A 78 -10.80 -15.60 -2.22
C LYS A 78 -11.33 -15.00 -0.93
N VAL A 79 -11.56 -13.69 -0.91
CA VAL A 79 -12.04 -13.00 0.28
C VAL A 79 -13.53 -13.24 0.45
N LYS A 80 -13.89 -14.05 1.46
CA LYS A 80 -15.30 -14.29 1.81
C LYS A 80 -15.84 -13.19 2.69
N TYR A 81 -15.01 -12.63 3.57
CA TYR A 81 -15.38 -11.56 4.48
C TYR A 81 -14.34 -10.44 4.45
N LEU A 82 -14.81 -9.19 4.34
CA LEU A 82 -13.93 -8.00 4.39
C LEU A 82 -13.10 -7.93 5.69
N SER A 83 -13.58 -8.53 6.77
CA SER A 83 -12.85 -8.63 8.04
C SER A 83 -11.52 -9.37 7.92
N GLU A 84 -11.37 -10.28 6.95
CA GLU A 84 -10.12 -10.99 6.66
C GLU A 84 -9.00 -10.03 6.22
N SER A 85 -9.37 -8.85 5.73
CA SER A 85 -8.49 -7.79 5.24
C SER A 85 -8.47 -6.57 6.15
N ALA A 86 -8.97 -6.68 7.39
CA ALA A 86 -9.02 -5.58 8.35
C ALA A 86 -7.65 -4.88 8.55
N GLU A 87 -6.56 -5.64 8.51
CA GLU A 87 -5.20 -5.09 8.64
C GLU A 87 -4.82 -4.17 7.48
N VAL A 88 -5.20 -4.53 6.24
CA VAL A 88 -4.97 -3.71 5.04
C VAL A 88 -5.71 -2.38 5.18
N PHE A 89 -6.97 -2.43 5.61
CA PHE A 89 -7.78 -1.23 5.83
C PHE A 89 -7.21 -0.36 6.96
N ARG A 90 -6.69 -0.96 8.04
CA ARG A 90 -6.01 -0.19 9.11
C ARG A 90 -4.82 0.60 8.58
N ARG A 91 -4.01 0.02 7.68
CA ARG A 91 -2.80 0.66 7.12
C ARG A 91 -3.08 1.88 6.23
N CYS A 92 -4.28 2.00 5.69
CA CYS A 92 -4.72 3.15 4.88
C CYS A 92 -5.86 3.96 5.56
N SER A 93 -6.25 3.61 6.79
CA SER A 93 -7.43 4.19 7.46
C SER A 93 -7.38 5.72 7.62
N SER A 94 -6.18 6.31 7.72
CA SER A 94 -5.99 7.75 7.86
C SER A 94 -6.05 8.52 6.54
N SER A 95 -5.93 7.85 5.40
CA SER A 95 -5.86 8.48 4.08
C SER A 95 -6.96 8.06 3.12
N LEU A 96 -7.56 6.88 3.31
CA LEU A 96 -8.58 6.32 2.46
C LEU A 96 -9.85 7.18 2.51
N ARG A 97 -10.27 7.67 1.34
CA ARG A 97 -11.48 8.49 1.16
C ARG A 97 -12.57 7.75 0.42
N THR A 98 -12.19 6.83 -0.45
CA THR A 98 -13.12 6.08 -1.28
C THR A 98 -12.74 4.61 -1.26
N LEU A 99 -13.69 3.79 -0.82
CA LEU A 99 -13.63 2.34 -0.93
C LEU A 99 -14.77 1.89 -1.85
N THR A 100 -14.43 1.16 -2.90
CA THR A 100 -15.40 0.51 -3.78
C THR A 100 -15.15 -0.99 -3.73
N VAL A 101 -16.18 -1.77 -3.42
CA VAL A 101 -16.15 -3.23 -3.45
C VAL A 101 -17.20 -3.66 -4.48
N VAL A 102 -16.75 -4.38 -5.51
CA VAL A 102 -17.57 -4.86 -6.64
C VAL A 102 -17.54 -6.37 -6.69
#